data_AF-R4TYT0-F1
#
_entry.id   AF-R4TYT0-F1
#
_cell.length_a   1.000
_cell.length_b   1.000
_cell.length_c   1.000
_cell.angle_alpha   90.00
_cell.angle_beta   90.00
_cell.angle_gamma   90.00
#
_symmetry.space_group_name_H-M   'P 1'
#
loop_
_entity.id
_entity.type
_entity.pdbx_description
1 polymer ?
#
loop_
_entity_poly.entity_id
_entity_poly.type
_entity_poly.pdbx_seq_one_letter_code
_entity_poly.pdbx_strand_id
1 'polypeptide(L)'
;IHCKLEGPIAWDVLFNFEQRWLKQGGKDLLNDIRDLDNIIIPPSAVVLPHDRESWNVQLFRSIDGGAAFGFPDKPEDAARAGLVSGKDNIIDRSIQDGYINAIRRAKNFIYIENQYFLGSSFNWNSNDIKDEDIGALHLIPKELSLKIVSKIEAGEDFRVYVVL
;
A
#
# COMPACT_ATOMS: atom_id res chain seq x y z
N ILE A 1 0.51 15.15 6.34
CA ILE A 1 0.08 14.26 7.46
C ILE A 1 1.20 13.25 7.76
N HIS A 2 1.43 12.88 9.03
CA HIS A 2 2.41 11.87 9.45
C HIS A 2 1.84 11.00 10.58
N CYS A 3 2.44 9.85 10.86
CA CYS A 3 2.03 8.96 11.95
C CYS A 3 3.24 8.32 12.66
N LYS A 4 3.01 7.84 13.88
CA LYS A 4 3.95 6.99 14.64
C LYS A 4 3.30 5.63 14.81
N LEU A 5 4.08 4.57 14.63
CA LEU A 5 3.61 3.19 14.71
C LEU A 5 4.25 2.50 15.92
N GLU A 6 3.43 1.80 16.69
CA GLU A 6 3.85 1.04 17.88
C GLU A 6 3.34 -0.40 17.79
N GLY A 7 4.02 -1.31 18.50
CA GLY A 7 3.70 -2.73 18.47
C GLY A 7 4.28 -3.46 17.26
N PRO A 8 3.71 -4.61 16.85
CA PRO A 8 4.30 -5.47 15.84
C PRO A 8 4.52 -4.78 14.49
N ILE A 9 3.63 -3.85 14.11
CA ILE A 9 3.71 -3.11 12.85
C ILE A 9 5.01 -2.27 12.70
N ALA A 10 5.63 -1.86 13.81
CA ALA A 10 6.91 -1.13 13.76
C ALA A 10 8.03 -2.02 13.18
N TRP A 11 7.95 -3.33 13.41
CA TRP A 11 8.88 -4.31 12.85
C TRP A 11 8.74 -4.47 11.35
N ASP A 12 7.52 -4.37 10.81
CA ASP A 12 7.31 -4.44 9.36
C ASP A 12 7.99 -3.25 8.64
N VAL A 13 7.99 -2.08 9.27
CA VAL A 13 8.71 -0.89 8.76
C VAL A 13 10.22 -1.08 8.82
N LEU A 14 10.72 -1.66 9.91
CA LEU A 14 12.13 -2.01 10.06
C LEU A 14 12.56 -3.06 9.02
N PHE A 15 11.79 -4.12 8.85
CA PHE A 15 12.04 -5.15 7.84
C PHE A 15 12.07 -4.57 6.43
N ASN A 16 11.17 -3.64 6.11
CA ASN A 16 11.23 -2.91 4.85
C ASN A 16 12.56 -2.13 4.68
N PHE A 17 13.08 -1.51 5.73
CA PHE A 17 14.39 -0.84 5.68
C PHE A 17 15.52 -1.84 5.42
N GLU A 18 15.53 -2.96 6.15
CA GLU A 18 16.53 -4.02 6.00
C GLU A 18 16.54 -4.61 4.58
N GLN A 19 15.36 -4.94 4.03
CA GLN A 19 15.25 -5.45 2.66
C GLN A 19 15.88 -4.50 1.63
N ARG A 20 15.70 -3.19 1.81
CA ARG A 20 16.26 -2.17 0.92
C ARG A 20 17.76 -1.99 1.12
N TRP A 21 18.21 -1.98 2.37
CA TRP A 21 19.62 -1.85 2.70
C TRP A 21 20.42 -3.07 2.21
N LEU A 22 19.88 -4.28 2.34
CA LEU A 22 20.54 -5.48 1.80
C LEU A 22 20.63 -5.47 0.27
N LYS A 23 19.68 -4.81 -0.42
CA LYS A 23 19.68 -4.74 -1.88
C LYS A 23 20.58 -3.62 -2.43
N GLN A 24 20.55 -2.45 -1.81
CA GLN A 24 21.15 -1.22 -2.36
C GLN A 24 21.98 -0.42 -1.35
N GLY A 25 22.09 -0.90 -0.11
CA GLY A 25 22.92 -0.30 0.92
C GLY A 25 24.41 -0.49 0.65
N GLY A 26 25.23 0.26 1.38
CA GLY A 26 26.68 0.28 1.17
C GLY A 26 27.41 -0.82 1.92
N LYS A 27 27.50 -0.66 3.25
CA LYS A 27 28.26 -1.57 4.12
C LYS A 27 27.32 -2.52 4.84
N ASP A 28 27.81 -3.72 5.12
CA ASP A 28 27.14 -4.68 5.98
C ASP A 28 27.28 -4.23 7.45
N LEU A 29 26.34 -3.41 7.87
CA LEU A 29 26.26 -2.79 9.20
C LEU A 29 24.93 -3.07 9.89
N LEU A 30 24.06 -3.85 9.26
CA LEU A 30 22.81 -4.26 9.89
C LEU A 30 23.17 -5.30 10.94
N ASN A 31 22.95 -4.94 12.21
CA ASN A 31 23.03 -5.92 13.27
C ASN A 31 21.90 -6.93 13.06
N ASP A 32 22.22 -8.22 13.20
CA ASP A 32 21.18 -9.22 13.30
C ASP A 32 20.42 -8.97 14.60
N ILE A 33 19.14 -8.62 14.48
CA ILE A 33 18.29 -8.38 15.65
C ILE A 33 18.21 -9.61 16.55
N ARG A 34 18.40 -10.81 16.00
CA ARG A 34 18.45 -12.05 16.79
C ARG A 34 19.59 -12.04 17.80
N ASP A 35 20.67 -11.29 17.53
CA ASP A 35 21.79 -11.12 18.45
C ASP A 35 21.49 -10.11 19.58
N LEU A 36 20.36 -9.41 19.50
CA LEU A 36 19.91 -8.39 20.46
C LEU A 36 18.66 -8.82 21.24
N ASP A 37 18.32 -10.10 21.24
CA ASP A 37 17.13 -10.66 21.92
C ASP A 37 17.05 -10.34 23.43
N ASN A 38 18.20 -10.16 24.07
CA ASN A 38 18.32 -9.78 25.49
C ASN A 38 18.10 -8.28 25.75
N ILE A 39 18.03 -7.45 24.70
CA ILE A 39 17.88 -5.99 24.79
C ILE A 39 16.56 -5.55 24.14
N ILE A 40 16.21 -6.16 23.01
CA ILE A 40 15.05 -5.82 22.19
C ILE A 40 14.06 -6.97 22.24
N ILE A 41 12.87 -6.71 22.75
CA ILE A 41 11.78 -7.69 22.78
C ILE A 41 11.32 -8.04 21.35
N PRO A 42 10.86 -9.28 21.10
CA PRO A 42 10.27 -9.65 19.81
C PRO A 42 9.01 -8.80 19.51
N PRO A 43 8.52 -8.81 18.25
CA PRO A 43 7.30 -8.09 17.88
C PRO A 43 6.14 -8.41 18.83
N SER A 44 5.78 -7.43 19.67
CA SER A 44 4.86 -7.61 20.78
C SER A 44 3.80 -6.53 20.78
N ALA A 45 2.58 -6.87 21.18
CA ALA A 45 1.51 -5.90 21.37
C ALA A 45 1.87 -4.92 22.49
N VAL A 46 1.55 -3.64 22.29
CA VAL A 46 1.78 -2.57 23.28
C VAL A 46 0.56 -2.31 24.17
N VAL A 47 -0.58 -2.91 23.84
CA VAL A 47 -1.84 -2.82 24.58
C VAL A 47 -2.39 -4.22 24.86
N LEU A 48 -3.20 -4.33 25.90
CA LEU A 48 -3.85 -5.59 26.27
C LEU A 48 -4.90 -6.01 25.24
N PRO A 49 -5.19 -7.32 25.12
CA PRO A 49 -6.31 -7.79 24.32
C PRO A 49 -7.63 -7.11 24.76
N HIS A 50 -8.43 -6.67 23.80
CA HIS A 50 -9.73 -5.99 24.01
C HIS A 50 -9.67 -4.57 24.60
N ASP A 51 -8.49 -3.94 24.63
CA ASP A 51 -8.41 -2.50 24.86
C ASP A 51 -9.11 -1.74 23.72
N ARG A 52 -9.93 -0.74 24.07
CA ARG A 52 -10.68 0.06 23.09
C ARG A 52 -9.78 0.98 22.27
N GLU A 53 -8.59 1.29 22.79
CA GLU A 53 -7.58 2.07 22.09
C GLU A 53 -6.65 1.20 21.24
N SER A 54 -6.95 -0.10 21.09
CA SER A 54 -6.16 -1.00 20.24
C SER A 54 -6.37 -0.74 18.74
N TRP A 55 -5.29 -0.90 17.97
CA TRP A 55 -5.28 -0.69 16.53
C TRP A 55 -4.85 -1.97 15.81
N ASN A 56 -5.63 -2.38 14.80
CA ASN A 56 -5.18 -3.33 13.80
C ASN A 56 -4.59 -2.54 12.63
N VAL A 57 -3.30 -2.71 12.38
CA VAL A 57 -2.56 -1.97 11.35
C VAL A 57 -1.90 -2.94 10.40
N GLN A 58 -1.88 -2.60 9.11
CA GLN A 58 -1.19 -3.35 8.07
C GLN A 58 -0.31 -2.39 7.27
N LEU A 59 0.94 -2.81 7.02
CA LEU A 59 1.86 -2.07 6.16
C LEU A 59 1.58 -2.39 4.70
N PHE A 60 1.61 -1.36 3.85
CA PHE A 60 1.52 -1.48 2.40
C PHE A 60 2.67 -0.74 1.74
N ARG A 61 3.10 -1.20 0.56
CA ARG A 61 4.21 -0.61 -0.19
C ARG A 61 3.95 -0.53 -1.70
N SER A 62 4.82 0.24 -2.36
CA SER A 62 5.02 0.25 -3.81
C SER A 62 6.52 0.12 -4.04
N ILE A 63 7.00 -1.10 -4.31
CA ILE A 63 8.42 -1.40 -4.41
C ILE A 63 8.63 -2.65 -5.30
N ASP A 64 9.79 -2.78 -5.94
CA ASP A 64 10.12 -3.96 -6.75
C ASP A 64 11.38 -4.68 -6.26
N GLY A 65 11.64 -5.86 -6.81
CA GLY A 65 12.82 -6.68 -6.52
C GLY A 65 14.17 -6.05 -6.92
N GLY A 66 14.14 -4.96 -7.67
CA GLY A 66 15.32 -4.13 -7.95
C GLY A 66 15.72 -3.28 -6.74
N ALA A 67 14.76 -2.89 -5.91
CA ALA A 67 14.95 -2.03 -4.73
C ALA A 67 14.88 -2.76 -3.39
N ALA A 68 14.33 -3.98 -3.33
CA ALA A 68 14.22 -4.79 -2.12
C ALA A 68 14.75 -6.21 -2.32
N PHE A 69 15.46 -6.72 -1.32
CA PHE A 69 15.92 -8.11 -1.26
C PHE A 69 14.85 -9.03 -0.65
N GLY A 70 14.86 -10.31 -1.02
CA GLY A 70 14.06 -11.35 -0.37
C GLY A 70 12.61 -11.47 -0.83
N PHE A 71 12.29 -10.97 -2.03
CA PHE A 71 11.01 -11.35 -2.65
C PHE A 71 11.03 -12.81 -3.13
N PRO A 72 9.88 -13.51 -3.12
CA PRO A 72 9.81 -14.90 -3.55
C PRO A 72 10.11 -15.03 -5.04
N ASP A 73 11.02 -15.94 -5.44
CA ASP A 73 11.35 -16.14 -6.86
C ASP A 73 10.28 -16.91 -7.64
N LYS A 74 9.52 -17.78 -6.95
CA LYS A 74 8.50 -18.63 -7.57
C LYS A 74 7.23 -17.83 -7.85
N PRO A 75 6.64 -17.89 -9.06
CA PRO A 75 5.41 -17.17 -9.40
C PRO A 75 4.23 -17.47 -8.47
N GLU A 76 4.09 -18.72 -8.01
CA GLU A 76 3.03 -19.14 -7.09
C GLU A 76 3.15 -18.46 -5.71
N ASP A 77 4.38 -18.36 -5.19
CA ASP A 77 4.66 -17.71 -3.91
C ASP A 77 4.48 -16.19 -4.02
N ALA A 78 4.91 -15.60 -5.14
CA ALA A 78 4.71 -14.19 -5.44
C ALA A 78 3.22 -13.84 -5.51
N ALA A 79 2.42 -14.62 -6.26
CA ALA A 79 0.98 -14.42 -6.37
C ALA A 79 0.27 -14.56 -5.02
N ARG A 80 0.67 -15.54 -4.20
CA ARG A 80 0.13 -15.74 -2.85
C ARG A 80 0.41 -14.56 -1.91
N ALA A 81 1.54 -13.89 -2.10
CA ALA A 81 1.89 -12.66 -1.38
C ALA A 81 1.26 -11.38 -1.99
N GLY A 82 0.44 -11.50 -3.04
CA GLY A 82 -0.16 -10.36 -3.73
C GLY A 82 0.82 -9.58 -4.61
N LEU A 83 1.99 -10.16 -4.91
CA LEU A 83 2.99 -9.56 -5.79
C LEU A 83 2.66 -9.87 -7.24
N VAL A 84 3.05 -8.96 -8.14
CA VAL A 84 2.84 -9.10 -9.59
C VAL A 84 4.16 -9.12 -10.34
N SER A 85 4.23 -9.89 -11.42
CA SER A 85 5.40 -9.89 -12.30
C SER A 85 5.44 -8.63 -13.15
N GLY A 86 6.51 -7.85 -13.03
CA GLY A 86 6.88 -6.80 -13.98
C GLY A 86 7.70 -7.35 -15.14
N LYS A 87 8.29 -6.44 -15.94
CA LYS A 87 9.14 -6.81 -17.07
C LYS A 87 10.40 -7.58 -16.63
N ASP A 88 11.08 -7.05 -15.60
CA ASP A 88 12.37 -7.57 -15.13
C ASP A 88 12.37 -7.95 -13.64
N ASN A 89 11.40 -7.46 -12.86
CA ASN A 89 11.32 -7.66 -11.41
C ASN A 89 9.90 -8.00 -10.96
N ILE A 90 9.79 -8.66 -9.81
CA ILE A 90 8.55 -8.80 -9.05
C ILE A 90 8.24 -7.46 -8.38
N ILE A 91 6.97 -7.08 -8.38
CA ILE A 91 6.46 -5.79 -7.91
C ILE A 91 5.46 -6.00 -6.79
N ASP A 92 5.69 -5.35 -5.65
CA ASP A 92 4.71 -5.11 -4.61
C ASP A 92 3.95 -3.83 -4.96
N ARG A 93 2.63 -3.96 -5.15
CA ARG A 93 1.70 -2.87 -5.46
C ARG A 93 0.64 -2.67 -4.37
N SER A 94 0.90 -3.19 -3.18
CA SER A 94 -0.08 -3.33 -2.12
C SER A 94 -0.65 -2.00 -1.62
N ILE A 95 0.04 -0.85 -1.83
CA ILE A 95 -0.56 0.48 -1.60
C ILE A 95 -1.81 0.65 -2.46
N GLN A 96 -1.73 0.36 -3.76
CA GLN A 96 -2.88 0.49 -4.66
C GLN A 96 -4.01 -0.43 -4.23
N ASP A 97 -3.69 -1.67 -3.86
CA ASP A 97 -4.69 -2.67 -3.45
C ASP A 97 -5.35 -2.27 -2.13
N GLY A 98 -4.59 -1.70 -1.20
CA GLY A 98 -5.09 -1.11 0.04
C GLY A 98 -6.10 0.01 -0.23
N TYR A 99 -5.77 0.94 -1.13
CA TYR A 99 -6.69 2.00 -1.56
C TYR A 99 -7.96 1.45 -2.22
N ILE A 100 -7.84 0.51 -3.16
CA ILE A 100 -8.99 -0.10 -3.85
C ILE A 100 -9.93 -0.75 -2.83
N ASN A 101 -9.40 -1.56 -1.91
CA ASN A 101 -10.20 -2.22 -0.90
C ASN A 101 -10.85 -1.22 0.07
N ALA A 102 -10.17 -0.13 0.42
CA ALA A 102 -10.72 0.94 1.26
C ALA A 102 -11.89 1.65 0.57
N ILE A 103 -11.76 1.96 -0.72
CA ILE A 103 -12.83 2.59 -1.52
C ILE A 103 -14.03 1.65 -1.67
N ARG A 104 -13.79 0.39 -2.06
CA ARG A 104 -14.86 -0.57 -2.32
C ARG A 104 -15.73 -0.85 -1.08
N ARG A 105 -15.13 -0.88 0.12
CA ARG A 105 -15.87 -1.08 1.38
C ARG A 105 -16.53 0.19 1.94
N ALA A 106 -16.24 1.37 1.40
CA ALA A 106 -16.78 2.62 1.92
C ALA A 106 -18.31 2.68 1.80
N LYS A 107 -18.95 3.13 2.88
CA LYS A 107 -20.42 3.18 2.98
C LYS A 107 -21.01 4.59 3.05
N ASN A 108 -20.29 5.55 3.63
CA ASN A 108 -20.81 6.87 3.99
C ASN A 108 -20.09 8.00 3.24
N PHE A 109 -18.78 8.11 3.40
CA PHE A 109 -17.99 9.13 2.70
C PHE A 109 -16.53 8.71 2.55
N ILE A 110 -15.80 9.43 1.70
CA ILE A 110 -14.35 9.35 1.56
C ILE A 110 -13.77 10.76 1.59
N TYR A 111 -12.68 10.95 2.33
CA TYR A 111 -11.91 12.18 2.39
C TYR A 111 -10.46 11.89 1.97
N ILE A 112 -9.92 12.68 1.07
CA ILE A 112 -8.57 12.53 0.52
C ILE A 112 -7.86 13.89 0.58
N GLU A 113 -6.70 13.92 1.22
CA GLU A 113 -5.69 14.97 1.04
C GLU A 113 -4.49 14.33 0.32
N ASN A 114 -4.15 14.81 -0.88
CA ASN A 114 -3.02 14.26 -1.62
C ASN A 114 -2.39 15.31 -2.54
N GLN A 115 -1.06 15.28 -2.66
CA GLN A 115 -0.32 16.16 -3.55
C GLN A 115 -0.71 15.98 -5.03
N TYR A 116 -1.09 14.77 -5.42
CA TYR A 116 -1.48 14.45 -6.79
C TYR A 116 -2.83 13.74 -6.81
N PHE A 117 -3.64 14.06 -7.81
CA PHE A 117 -4.89 13.37 -8.10
C PHE A 117 -5.13 13.30 -9.60
N LEU A 118 -4.56 12.26 -10.19
CA LEU A 118 -4.70 11.88 -11.58
C LEU A 118 -4.71 10.36 -11.66
N GLY A 119 -5.01 9.80 -12.84
CA GLY A 119 -4.94 8.36 -13.10
C GLY A 119 -6.17 7.79 -13.76
N SER A 120 -6.22 6.46 -13.84
CA SER A 120 -7.22 5.72 -14.61
C SER A 120 -7.31 6.17 -16.06
N SER A 121 -6.14 6.40 -16.69
CA SER A 121 -6.05 6.96 -18.05
C SER A 121 -6.70 6.09 -19.12
N PHE A 122 -6.83 4.80 -18.87
CA PHE A 122 -7.55 3.86 -19.74
C PHE A 122 -9.04 4.20 -19.95
N ASN A 123 -9.61 5.12 -19.16
CA ASN A 123 -10.99 5.58 -19.28
C ASN A 123 -11.06 7.12 -19.36
N TRP A 124 -10.00 7.75 -19.86
CA TRP A 124 -10.09 9.15 -20.28
C TRP A 124 -10.86 9.24 -21.61
N ASN A 125 -11.21 10.47 -21.98
CA ASN A 125 -11.92 10.78 -23.23
C ASN A 125 -11.24 11.98 -23.86
N SER A 126 -9.96 11.82 -24.15
CA SER A 126 -9.12 12.89 -24.70
C SER A 126 -9.24 12.97 -26.21
N ASN A 127 -9.22 14.19 -26.75
CA ASN A 127 -9.31 14.42 -28.20
C ASN A 127 -7.97 14.81 -28.83
N ASP A 128 -6.99 15.14 -28.00
CA ASP A 128 -5.70 15.75 -28.35
C ASP A 128 -4.50 14.85 -28.03
N ILE A 129 -4.73 13.75 -27.30
CA ILE A 129 -3.74 12.74 -26.95
C ILE A 129 -4.30 11.35 -27.21
N LYS A 130 -3.38 10.38 -27.33
CA LYS A 130 -3.72 8.96 -27.38
C LYS A 130 -3.65 8.38 -25.98
N ASP A 131 -4.82 8.14 -25.37
CA ASP A 131 -4.96 7.79 -23.95
C ASP A 131 -4.18 6.51 -23.55
N GLU A 132 -3.99 5.57 -24.48
CA GLU A 132 -3.21 4.35 -24.23
C GLU A 132 -1.72 4.62 -24.00
N ASP A 133 -1.20 5.73 -24.54
CA ASP A 133 0.22 6.10 -24.46
C ASP A 133 0.56 6.76 -23.11
N ILE A 134 -0.45 7.10 -22.29
CA ILE A 134 -0.27 7.79 -21.00
C ILE A 134 0.26 6.87 -19.90
N GLY A 135 -0.18 5.60 -19.87
CA GLY A 135 0.30 4.62 -18.90
C GLY A 135 -0.08 4.84 -17.43
N ALA A 136 -0.94 5.82 -17.10
CA ALA A 136 -1.42 6.08 -15.74
C ALA A 136 -2.58 5.15 -15.34
N LEU A 137 -2.29 3.84 -15.31
CA LEU A 137 -3.28 2.76 -15.27
C LEU A 137 -3.83 2.41 -13.87
N HIS A 138 -3.42 3.10 -12.81
CA HIS A 138 -3.95 2.81 -11.47
C HIS A 138 -5.45 3.18 -11.36
N LEU A 139 -6.18 2.46 -10.49
CA LEU A 139 -7.64 2.46 -10.50
C LEU A 139 -8.30 3.52 -9.60
N ILE A 140 -7.51 4.28 -8.84
CA ILE A 140 -8.04 5.09 -7.72
C ILE A 140 -9.13 6.08 -8.15
N PRO A 141 -8.93 6.93 -9.20
CA PRO A 141 -10.00 7.81 -9.68
C PRO A 141 -11.24 7.06 -10.15
N LYS A 142 -11.08 5.96 -10.90
CA LYS A 142 -12.21 5.18 -11.43
C LYS A 142 -13.00 4.49 -10.32
N GLU A 143 -12.34 3.88 -9.34
CA GLU A 143 -12.98 3.24 -8.18
C GLU A 143 -13.82 4.24 -7.38
N LEU A 144 -13.33 5.47 -7.19
CA LEU A 144 -14.10 6.53 -6.53
C LEU A 144 -15.37 6.86 -7.32
N SER A 145 -15.24 7.07 -8.64
CA SER A 145 -16.40 7.39 -9.48
C SER A 145 -17.44 6.25 -9.51
N LEU A 146 -17.00 4.99 -9.64
CA LEU A 146 -17.88 3.82 -9.64
C LEU A 146 -18.54 3.60 -8.28
N LYS A 147 -17.82 3.88 -7.19
CA LYS A 147 -18.42 3.87 -5.84
C LYS A 147 -19.54 4.90 -5.73
N ILE A 148 -19.33 6.13 -6.20
CA ILE A 148 -20.37 7.17 -6.20
C ILE A 148 -21.58 6.73 -7.04
N VAL A 149 -21.34 6.24 -8.27
CA VAL A 149 -22.41 5.74 -9.15
C VAL A 149 -23.22 4.65 -8.45
N SER A 150 -22.55 3.65 -7.84
CA SER A 150 -23.25 2.56 -7.14
C SER A 150 -24.12 3.04 -5.99
N LYS A 151 -23.76 4.16 -5.34
CA LYS A 151 -24.53 4.77 -4.24
C LYS A 151 -25.71 5.57 -4.75
N ILE A 152 -25.53 6.30 -5.87
CA ILE A 152 -26.62 6.97 -6.57
C ILE A 152 -27.67 5.96 -7.04
N GLU A 153 -27.25 4.87 -7.67
CA GLU A 153 -28.14 3.80 -8.16
C GLU A 153 -28.93 3.13 -7.02
N ALA A 154 -28.31 3.00 -5.84
CA ALA A 154 -28.96 2.48 -4.65
C ALA A 154 -29.84 3.52 -3.92
N GLY A 155 -29.82 4.80 -4.32
CA GLY A 155 -30.50 5.88 -3.61
C GLY A 155 -29.90 6.17 -2.22
N GLU A 156 -28.61 5.87 -2.02
CA GLU A 156 -27.90 6.03 -0.76
C GLU A 156 -27.05 7.30 -0.74
N ASP A 157 -27.09 8.03 0.38
CA ASP A 157 -26.25 9.19 0.62
C ASP A 157 -24.76 8.80 0.67
N PHE A 158 -23.94 9.35 -0.24
CA PHE A 158 -22.50 9.15 -0.26
C PHE A 158 -21.75 10.37 -0.80
N ARG A 159 -20.63 10.74 -0.15
CA ARG A 159 -19.87 11.96 -0.50
C ARG A 159 -18.38 11.67 -0.61
N VAL A 160 -17.71 12.29 -1.58
CA VAL A 160 -16.25 12.21 -1.75
C VAL A 160 -15.70 13.62 -1.77
N TYR A 161 -14.70 13.87 -0.94
CA TYR A 161 -14.01 15.15 -0.82
C TYR A 161 -12.53 14.93 -1.13
N VAL A 162 -11.98 15.76 -2.02
CA VAL A 162 -10.59 15.69 -2.45
C VAL A 162 -9.97 17.07 -2.29
N VAL A 163 -8.87 17.15 -1.55
CA VAL A 163 -8.05 18.34 -1.32
C VAL A 163 -6.69 18.10 -1.97
N LEU A 164 -6.27 19.04 -2.81
CA LEU A 164 -5.03 19.02 -3.61
C LEU A 164 -4.11 20.18 -3.19
#